data_AF-A0A4R0FJB7-F1
#
_entry.id   AF-A0A4R0FJB7-F1
#
_cell.length_a   1.000
_cell.length_b   1.000
_cell.length_c   1.000
_cell.angle_alpha   90.00
_cell.angle_beta   90.00
_cell.angle_gamma   90.00
#
_symmetry.space_group_name_H-M   'P 1'
#
loop_
_entity.id
_entity.type
_entity.pdbx_description
1 polymer ?
#
loop_
_entity_poly.entity_id
_entity_poly.type
_entity_poly.pdbx_seq_one_letter_code
_entity_poly.pdbx_strand_id
1 'polypeptide(L)'
;MAREMYDELYEEISKVFDKITPSGKVSKVRSRNIYFFLLRTIGDGIEKSKKLERINNFKKYIRDLEKCGITEEFIKEEHKKQPPRIENTQVTYVELVFDLNDQVPEGYEPPKSKYNMKEILGNANGKEQNIIKFQNK
;
A
#
# COMPACT_ATOMS: atom_id res chain seq x y z
N MET A 1 14.03 14.65 0.26
CA MET A 1 14.93 13.69 0.89
C MET A 1 14.90 12.30 0.26
N ALA A 2 13.93 11.41 0.53
CA ALA A 2 14.02 10.04 -0.03
C ALA A 2 13.99 10.00 -1.58
N ARG A 3 13.20 10.89 -2.21
CA ARG A 3 13.12 10.96 -3.68
C ARG A 3 14.42 11.43 -4.34
N GLU A 4 15.09 12.41 -3.74
CA GLU A 4 16.36 12.97 -4.26
C GLU A 4 17.47 11.92 -4.27
N MET A 5 17.58 11.11 -3.20
CA MET A 5 18.55 10.02 -3.13
C MET A 5 18.37 8.99 -4.27
N TYR A 6 17.14 8.60 -4.57
CA TYR A 6 16.88 7.62 -5.64
C TYR A 6 17.19 8.18 -7.03
N ASP A 7 16.98 9.48 -7.24
CA ASP A 7 17.35 10.17 -8.47
C ASP A 7 18.89 10.20 -8.62
N GLU A 8 19.63 10.50 -7.56
CA GLU A 8 21.11 10.46 -7.53
C GLU A 8 21.66 9.05 -7.85
N LEU A 9 21.08 8.01 -7.26
CA LEU A 9 21.48 6.62 -7.55
C LEU A 9 21.25 6.27 -9.03
N TYR A 10 20.15 6.74 -9.63
CA TYR A 10 19.90 6.54 -11.04
C TYR A 10 20.91 7.28 -11.92
N GLU A 11 21.33 8.48 -11.53
CA GLU A 11 22.38 9.23 -12.23
C GLU A 11 23.72 8.48 -12.18
N GLU A 12 24.13 7.98 -11.02
CA GLU A 12 25.37 7.20 -10.88
C GLU A 12 25.36 5.93 -11.74
N ILE A 13 24.23 5.23 -11.79
CA ILE A 13 24.06 4.07 -12.68
C ILE A 13 24.12 4.49 -14.15
N SER A 14 23.50 5.62 -14.50
CA SER A 14 23.47 6.12 -15.88
C SER A 14 24.85 6.54 -16.37
N LYS A 15 25.67 7.19 -15.53
CA LYS A 15 27.06 7.56 -15.85
C LYS A 15 27.90 6.36 -16.29
N VAL A 16 27.68 5.19 -15.69
CA VAL A 16 28.46 3.98 -15.96
C VAL A 16 27.91 3.16 -17.14
N PHE A 17 26.58 3.10 -17.29
CA PHE A 17 25.94 2.13 -18.18
C PHE A 17 25.16 2.70 -19.38
N ASP A 18 24.95 4.01 -19.45
CA ASP A 18 24.40 4.63 -20.65
C ASP A 18 25.41 4.55 -21.80
N LYS A 19 24.91 4.31 -23.01
CA LYS A 19 25.75 4.14 -24.20
C LYS A 19 25.16 4.85 -25.40
N ILE A 20 26.01 5.42 -26.25
CA ILE A 20 25.59 5.99 -27.53
C ILE A 20 25.36 4.86 -28.53
N THR A 21 24.18 4.80 -29.13
CA THR A 21 23.84 3.86 -30.19
C THR A 21 24.51 4.27 -31.51
N PRO A 22 24.63 3.38 -32.49
CA PRO A 22 25.14 3.75 -33.83
C PRO A 22 24.38 4.89 -34.50
N SER A 23 23.11 5.11 -34.12
CA SER A 23 22.27 6.22 -34.56
C SER A 23 22.53 7.55 -33.83
N GLY A 24 23.53 7.62 -32.93
CA GLY A 24 23.87 8.80 -32.16
C GLY A 24 22.97 9.09 -30.96
N LYS A 25 22.02 8.20 -30.63
CA LYS A 25 21.10 8.38 -29.50
C LYS A 25 21.65 7.74 -28.23
N VAL A 26 21.36 8.30 -27.07
CA VAL A 26 21.72 7.68 -25.77
C VAL A 26 20.74 6.55 -25.46
N SER A 27 21.26 5.34 -25.31
CA SER A 27 20.53 4.17 -24.82
C SER A 27 20.62 4.08 -23.29
N LYS A 28 19.46 4.19 -22.65
CA LYS A 28 19.28 4.07 -21.19
C LYS A 28 18.76 2.71 -20.74
N VAL A 29 18.73 1.72 -21.65
CA VAL A 29 18.07 0.43 -21.39
C VAL A 29 18.78 -0.31 -20.26
N ARG A 30 20.11 -0.34 -20.28
CA ARG A 30 20.90 -1.05 -19.28
C ARG A 30 20.82 -0.38 -17.91
N SER A 31 20.99 0.94 -17.86
CA SER A 31 20.90 1.71 -16.61
C SER A 31 19.52 1.57 -15.96
N ARG A 32 18.42 1.66 -16.74
CA ARG A 32 17.07 1.40 -16.22
C ARG A 32 16.91 0.01 -15.63
N ASN A 33 17.40 -1.03 -16.31
CA ASN A 33 17.25 -2.40 -15.83
C ASN A 33 18.01 -2.63 -14.51
N ILE A 34 19.21 -2.07 -14.38
CA ILE A 34 19.99 -2.12 -13.15
C ILE A 34 19.28 -1.35 -12.03
N TYR A 35 18.76 -0.17 -12.33
CA TYR A 35 18.02 0.64 -11.36
C TYR A 35 16.72 -0.01 -10.89
N PHE A 36 15.94 -0.59 -11.80
CA PHE A 36 14.75 -1.35 -11.42
C PHE A 36 15.09 -2.59 -10.59
N PHE A 37 16.20 -3.25 -10.89
CA PHE A 37 16.70 -4.33 -10.06
C PHE A 37 17.04 -3.83 -8.65
N LEU A 38 17.72 -2.68 -8.52
CA LEU A 38 18.04 -2.05 -7.23
C LEU A 38 16.77 -1.75 -6.42
N LEU A 39 15.82 -1.02 -7.00
CA LEU A 39 14.57 -0.64 -6.31
C LEU A 39 13.78 -1.86 -5.85
N ARG A 40 13.65 -2.88 -6.72
CA ARG A 40 12.98 -4.13 -6.36
C ARG A 40 13.71 -4.83 -5.20
N THR A 41 15.04 -4.86 -5.23
CA THR A 41 15.84 -5.52 -4.20
C THR A 41 15.78 -4.79 -2.85
N ILE A 42 15.70 -3.45 -2.87
CA ILE A 42 15.43 -2.65 -1.68
C ILE A 42 14.02 -2.91 -1.14
N GLY A 43 13.01 -3.06 -2.01
CA GLY A 43 11.63 -3.31 -1.58
C GLY A 43 11.39 -4.74 -1.05
N ASP A 44 11.99 -5.74 -1.70
CA ASP A 44 11.77 -7.17 -1.37
C ASP A 44 12.78 -7.71 -0.35
N GLY A 45 13.96 -7.11 -0.27
CA GLY A 45 15.12 -7.61 0.47
C GLY A 45 15.98 -8.58 -0.36
N ILE A 46 17.29 -8.50 -0.17
CA ILE A 46 18.30 -9.27 -0.93
C ILE A 46 18.02 -10.77 -0.92
N GLU A 47 17.66 -11.35 0.23
CA GLU A 47 17.41 -12.79 0.34
C GLU A 47 16.21 -13.25 -0.50
N LYS A 48 15.15 -12.42 -0.57
CA LYS A 48 13.98 -12.70 -1.40
C LYS A 48 14.33 -12.54 -2.87
N SER A 49 15.04 -11.47 -3.24
CA SER A 49 15.46 -11.24 -4.63
C SER A 49 16.37 -12.33 -5.15
N LYS A 50 17.30 -12.85 -4.33
CA LYS A 50 18.20 -13.96 -4.67
C LYS A 50 17.46 -15.28 -4.94
N LYS A 51 16.32 -15.51 -4.29
CA LYS A 51 15.47 -16.70 -4.52
C LYS A 51 14.62 -16.57 -5.78
N LEU A 52 14.14 -15.36 -6.09
CA LEU A 52 13.25 -15.12 -7.23
C LEU A 52 13.99 -14.95 -8.56
N GLU A 53 15.19 -14.36 -8.53
CA GLU A 53 16.00 -14.11 -9.72
C GLU A 53 16.87 -15.32 -10.09
N ARG A 54 17.14 -15.52 -11.38
CA ARG A 54 18.15 -16.51 -11.79
C ARG A 54 19.51 -16.13 -11.20
N ILE A 55 20.18 -17.07 -10.55
CA ILE A 55 21.40 -16.80 -9.77
C ILE A 55 22.49 -16.05 -10.55
N ASN A 56 22.65 -16.36 -11.84
CA ASN A 56 23.62 -15.68 -12.71
C ASN A 56 23.24 -14.23 -12.98
N ASN A 57 21.96 -13.93 -13.18
CA ASN A 57 21.46 -12.57 -13.35
C ASN A 57 21.61 -11.78 -12.06
N PHE A 58 21.26 -12.38 -10.93
CA PHE A 58 21.40 -11.75 -9.62
C PHE A 58 22.85 -11.32 -9.38
N LYS A 59 23.81 -12.25 -9.49
CA LYS A 59 25.24 -11.96 -9.33
C LYS A 59 25.74 -10.90 -10.32
N LYS A 60 25.25 -10.93 -11.56
CA LYS A 60 25.60 -9.93 -12.57
C LYS A 60 25.11 -8.54 -12.17
N TYR A 61 23.86 -8.40 -11.74
CA TYR A 61 23.32 -7.11 -11.34
C TYR A 61 23.98 -6.56 -10.07
N ILE A 62 24.27 -7.40 -9.09
CA ILE A 62 25.04 -6.98 -7.90
C ILE A 62 26.42 -6.45 -8.31
N ARG A 63 27.17 -7.18 -9.13
CA ARG A 63 28.47 -6.70 -9.65
C ARG A 63 28.36 -5.41 -10.46
N ASP A 64 27.28 -5.24 -11.20
CA ASP A 64 27.04 -4.01 -11.96
C ASP A 64 26.71 -2.84 -11.02
N LEU A 65 25.99 -3.07 -9.91
CA LEU A 65 25.75 -2.07 -8.85
C LEU A 65 27.03 -1.71 -8.08
N GLU A 66 27.87 -2.70 -7.77
CA GLU A 66 29.17 -2.46 -7.10
C GLU A 66 30.07 -1.53 -7.91
N LYS A 67 30.03 -1.62 -9.25
CA LYS A 67 30.76 -0.69 -10.14
C LYS A 67 30.27 0.75 -10.05
N CYS A 68 29.04 0.96 -9.61
CA CYS A 68 28.45 2.28 -9.36
C CYS A 68 28.66 2.73 -7.90
N GLY A 69 29.41 1.99 -7.09
CA GLY A 69 29.59 2.29 -5.67
C GLY A 69 28.41 1.88 -4.78
N ILE A 70 27.44 1.14 -5.32
CA ILE A 70 26.24 0.71 -4.61
C ILE A 70 26.48 -0.71 -4.08
N THR A 71 26.68 -0.85 -2.77
CA THR A 71 27.04 -2.12 -2.13
C THR A 71 25.83 -2.93 -1.67
N GLU A 72 26.03 -4.22 -1.38
CA GLU A 72 24.97 -5.04 -0.77
C GLU A 72 24.58 -4.52 0.63
N GLU A 73 25.53 -3.99 1.40
CA GLU A 73 25.28 -3.40 2.71
C GLU A 73 24.33 -2.21 2.61
N PHE A 74 24.56 -1.32 1.65
CA PHE A 74 23.66 -0.20 1.38
C PHE A 74 22.23 -0.69 1.11
N ILE A 75 22.07 -1.69 0.24
CA ILE A 75 20.75 -2.25 -0.10
C ILE A 75 20.08 -2.86 1.14
N LYS A 76 20.83 -3.55 2.01
CA LYS A 76 20.31 -4.11 3.28
C LYS A 76 19.87 -3.01 4.23
N GLU A 77 20.62 -1.93 4.34
CA GLU A 77 20.28 -0.78 5.19
C GLU A 77 19.03 -0.06 4.68
N GLU A 78 18.94 0.18 3.37
CA GLU A 78 17.76 0.80 2.75
C GLU A 78 16.51 -0.08 2.87
N HIS A 79 16.65 -1.40 2.75
CA HIS A 79 15.55 -2.33 2.97
C HIS A 79 15.00 -2.25 4.41
N LYS A 80 15.87 -2.09 5.42
CA LYS A 80 15.44 -1.95 6.83
C LYS A 80 14.67 -0.65 7.10
N LYS A 81 14.90 0.40 6.30
CA LYS A 81 14.19 1.69 6.42
C LYS A 81 12.77 1.62 5.83
N GLN A 82 12.46 0.60 5.02
CA GLN A 82 11.13 0.44 4.45
C GLN A 82 10.13 0.06 5.56
N PRO A 83 8.90 0.60 5.51
CA PRO A 83 7.85 0.17 6.43
C PRO A 83 7.59 -1.34 6.21
N PRO A 84 7.27 -2.09 7.29
CA PRO A 84 6.94 -3.50 7.15
C PRO A 84 5.76 -3.65 6.18
N ARG A 85 5.91 -4.54 5.19
CA ARG A 85 4.79 -4.90 4.32
C ARG A 85 3.67 -5.48 5.18
N ILE A 86 2.46 -4.95 4.99
CA ILE A 86 1.25 -5.27 5.74
C ILE A 86 0.92 -6.78 5.73
N GLU A 87 1.46 -7.55 4.78
CA GLU A 87 1.27 -9.01 4.66
C GLU A 87 1.54 -9.82 5.94
N ASN A 88 2.41 -9.33 6.85
CA ASN A 88 2.71 -10.00 8.12
C ASN A 88 2.30 -9.20 9.37
N THR A 89 1.55 -8.11 9.20
CA THR A 89 1.05 -7.36 10.35
C THR A 89 -0.17 -8.08 10.89
N GLN A 90 -0.07 -8.63 12.10
CA GLN A 90 -1.27 -9.08 12.83
C GLN A 90 -2.12 -7.84 13.10
N VAL A 91 -3.15 -7.64 12.29
CA VAL A 91 -4.12 -6.56 12.49
C VAL A 91 -4.96 -6.94 13.71
N THR A 92 -4.73 -6.28 14.83
CA THR A 92 -5.60 -6.37 15.99
C THR A 92 -6.83 -5.51 15.74
N TYR A 93 -7.98 -6.15 15.59
CA TYR A 93 -9.27 -5.46 15.58
C TYR A 93 -9.64 -5.15 17.02
N VAL A 94 -9.95 -3.88 17.31
CA VAL A 94 -10.55 -3.49 18.58
C VAL A 94 -12.05 -3.45 18.36
N GLU A 95 -12.81 -4.20 19.17
CA GLU A 95 -14.26 -4.10 19.19
C GLU A 95 -14.66 -2.74 19.78
N LEU A 96 -15.37 -1.94 19.00
CA LEU A 96 -15.94 -0.69 19.48
C LEU A 96 -17.25 -1.00 20.20
N VAL A 97 -17.21 -1.06 21.53
CA VAL A 97 -18.40 -1.16 22.38
C VAL A 97 -18.90 0.25 22.64
N PHE A 98 -20.00 0.63 22.00
CA PHE A 98 -20.69 1.88 22.27
C PHE A 98 -21.69 1.68 23.40
N ASP A 99 -21.62 2.54 24.42
CA ASP A 99 -22.74 2.69 25.36
C ASP A 99 -23.84 3.49 24.66
N LEU A 100 -24.97 2.82 24.39
CA LEU A 100 -26.11 3.41 23.69
C LEU A 100 -27.09 4.10 24.65
N ASN A 101 -26.85 4.03 25.97
CA ASN A 101 -27.84 4.48 26.96
C ASN A 101 -27.94 6.02 27.04
N ASP A 102 -26.84 6.74 26.80
CA ASP A 102 -26.78 8.21 26.98
C ASP A 102 -26.34 8.93 25.68
N GLN A 103 -26.86 8.51 24.53
CA GLN A 103 -26.51 9.14 23.25
C GLN A 103 -27.13 10.53 23.03
N VAL A 104 -28.08 10.92 23.87
CA VAL A 104 -28.80 12.18 23.76
C VAL A 104 -28.57 13.05 24.98
N PRO A 105 -28.32 14.36 24.81
CA PRO A 105 -28.19 15.28 25.94
C PRO A 105 -29.43 15.29 26.83
N GLU A 106 -29.23 15.65 28.10
CA GLU A 106 -30.32 15.88 29.05
C GLU A 106 -31.27 16.96 28.50
N GLY A 107 -32.56 16.65 28.44
CA GLY A 107 -33.58 17.54 27.85
C GLY A 107 -33.79 17.37 26.34
N TYR A 108 -33.19 16.35 25.71
CA TYR A 108 -33.54 16.00 24.33
C TYR A 108 -35.02 15.58 24.24
N GLU A 109 -35.81 16.36 23.52
CA GLU A 109 -37.15 15.98 23.10
C GLU A 109 -37.11 15.48 21.65
N PRO A 110 -37.54 14.23 21.38
CA PRO A 110 -37.66 13.74 20.02
C PRO A 110 -38.56 14.67 19.19
N PRO A 111 -38.18 15.03 17.96
CA PRO A 111 -38.98 15.92 17.13
C PRO A 111 -40.35 15.31 16.90
N LYS A 112 -41.41 16.07 17.24
CA LYS A 112 -42.78 15.68 16.90
C LYS A 112 -42.96 15.86 15.40
N SER A 113 -43.18 14.75 14.69
CA SER A 113 -43.54 14.80 13.28
C SER A 113 -44.76 15.69 13.09
N LYS A 114 -44.68 16.65 12.16
CA LYS A 114 -45.85 17.44 11.72
C LYS A 114 -46.86 16.59 10.96
N TYR A 115 -46.47 15.39 10.55
CA TYR A 115 -47.28 14.50 9.78
C TYR A 115 -47.74 13.31 10.62
N ASN A 116 -49.03 13.03 10.60
CA ASN A 116 -49.60 11.84 11.19
C ASN A 116 -49.41 10.66 10.22
N MET A 117 -48.54 9.70 10.59
CA MET A 117 -48.27 8.53 9.75
C MET A 117 -49.52 7.69 9.48
N LYS A 118 -50.52 7.67 10.36
CA LYS A 118 -51.80 6.97 10.12
C LYS A 118 -52.63 7.64 9.03
N GLU A 119 -52.52 8.96 8.90
CA GLU A 119 -53.19 9.74 7.85
C GLU A 119 -52.44 9.63 6.52
N ILE A 120 -51.10 9.70 6.54
CA ILE A 120 -50.27 9.52 5.33
C ILE A 120 -50.40 8.10 4.78
N LEU A 121 -50.34 7.09 5.64
CA LEU A 121 -50.43 5.68 5.23
C LEU A 121 -51.88 5.21 5.04
N GLY A 122 -52.86 6.11 5.19
CA GLY A 122 -54.30 5.96 4.95
C GLY A 122 -54.86 4.57 5.26
N ASN A 123 -55.43 4.36 6.46
CA ASN A 123 -56.18 3.16 6.83
C ASN A 123 -55.74 1.88 6.10
N ALA A 124 -54.49 1.45 6.32
CA ALA A 124 -54.05 0.12 5.95
C ALA A 124 -54.69 -0.94 6.87
N ASN A 125 -56.01 -0.93 6.96
CA ASN A 125 -56.80 -2.08 7.41
C ASN A 125 -56.78 -3.08 6.25
N GLY A 126 -56.00 -4.13 6.42
CA GLY A 126 -56.07 -5.32 5.56
C GLY A 126 -54.78 -5.65 4.82
N LYS A 127 -53.67 -5.76 5.55
CA LYS A 127 -52.71 -6.87 5.43
C LYS A 127 -51.64 -6.68 6.49
N GLU A 128 -51.59 -7.60 7.45
CA GLU A 128 -50.42 -7.80 8.31
C GLU A 128 -49.18 -7.86 7.40
N GLN A 129 -48.43 -6.76 7.35
CA GLN A 129 -47.08 -6.83 6.83
C GLN A 129 -46.28 -7.53 7.90
N ASN A 130 -45.90 -8.77 7.60
CA ASN A 130 -44.97 -9.59 8.38
C ASN A 130 -43.85 -8.71 8.94
N ILE A 131 -43.95 -8.39 10.23
CA ILE A 131 -42.84 -7.81 10.97
C ILE A 131 -41.80 -8.92 11.01
N ILE A 132 -40.75 -8.74 10.22
CA ILE A 132 -39.55 -9.55 10.30
C ILE A 132 -39.06 -9.42 11.74
N LYS A 133 -39.34 -10.45 12.55
CA LYS A 133 -38.75 -10.61 13.87
C LYS A 133 -37.26 -10.81 13.65
N PHE A 134 -36.47 -9.76 13.83
CA PHE A 134 -35.05 -9.93 14.07
C PHE A 134 -34.91 -10.62 15.43
N GLN A 135 -34.75 -11.94 15.39
CA GLN A 135 -34.21 -12.66 16.53
C GLN A 135 -32.72 -12.34 16.59
N ASN A 136 -32.32 -11.61 17.63
CA ASN A 136 -30.92 -11.56 18.00
C ASN A 136 -30.50 -12.97 18.41
N LYS A 137 -29.48 -13.48 17.74
CA LYS A 137 -28.79 -14.73 18.06
C LYS A 137 -27.64 -14.43 19.02
#